data_AF-A0AAD6Z4C4-F1
#
_entry.id   AF-A0AAD6Z4C4-F1
#
_cell.length_a   1.000
_cell.length_b   1.000
_cell.length_c   1.000
_cell.angle_alpha   90.00
_cell.angle_beta   90.00
_cell.angle_gamma   90.00
#
_symmetry.space_group_name_H-M   'P 1'
#
loop_
_entity.id
_entity.type
_entity.pdbx_description
1 polymer ?
#
loop_
_entity_poly.entity_id
_entity_poly.type
_entity_poly.pdbx_seq_one_letter_code
_entity_poly.pdbx_strand_id
1 'polypeptide(L)'
;MAPVPLTPLQFRFSTPLLPEEVRASATLTLLPVRMHSMEDVASKANRDLKEEWTTAFGKPPSGAAGESPHGHLVPFALPECLPERVYMCAYIMDYMLWHDNLADAHRQGDGVDKSKAISALHSLSADLAGGTDPTSTSSSPQGSESLERRMMHRLLALDQPAASALLQEWVRYAAYSAESFAKEFPALEEYIEHRFYDAALLLYYAVSGFGAACLPLSPEEHVLAAPLISCLGNACALTNDYYSWDKELAVHTAAGGHGRVYNCVAWIMEKYSCDIDMARELLREKIQGYERQFQAMWRNWEENGVEVDAEDEGKVDVGKVQRYVQAAMFATSGSAYWHVRAPRYNGGEWRRIPRA
;
A
#
# COMPACT_ATOMS: atom_id res chain seq x y z
N MET A 1 -24.94 7.48 -11.44
CA MET A 1 -25.26 7.63 -10.00
C MET A 1 -24.33 8.69 -9.43
N ALA A 2 -24.88 9.67 -8.69
CA ALA A 2 -24.06 10.63 -7.95
C ALA A 2 -23.41 9.93 -6.75
N PRO A 3 -22.18 10.31 -6.32
CA PRO A 3 -21.60 9.77 -5.10
C PRO A 3 -22.46 10.19 -3.89
N VAL A 4 -22.87 9.21 -3.09
CA VAL A 4 -23.58 9.40 -1.83
C VAL A 4 -22.59 9.99 -0.80
N PRO A 5 -22.96 10.99 0.01
CA PRO A 5 -22.06 11.55 1.00
C PRO A 5 -21.89 10.56 2.17
N LEU A 6 -20.68 10.02 2.28
CA LEU A 6 -20.26 9.14 3.37
C LEU A 6 -19.93 10.00 4.60
N THR A 7 -20.63 9.85 5.72
CA THR A 7 -20.17 10.39 7.02
C THR A 7 -20.56 9.42 8.14
N PRO A 8 -19.65 9.17 9.11
CA PRO A 8 -18.91 10.24 9.79
C PRO A 8 -17.37 10.15 9.72
N LEU A 9 -16.79 10.89 8.77
CA LEU A 9 -15.68 11.81 9.05
C LEU A 9 -16.02 13.14 8.39
N GLN A 10 -15.99 14.23 9.15
CA GLN A 10 -15.84 15.53 8.50
C GLN A 10 -14.46 15.53 7.85
N PHE A 11 -14.43 15.61 6.52
CA PHE A 11 -13.19 15.79 5.78
C PHE A 11 -12.60 17.16 6.13
N ARG A 12 -11.40 17.18 6.72
CA ARG A 12 -10.75 18.38 7.26
C ARG A 12 -9.51 18.78 6.47
N PHE A 13 -8.82 17.81 5.90
CA PHE A 13 -7.48 18.02 5.35
C PHE A 13 -7.42 17.92 3.82
N SER A 14 -8.50 17.45 3.20
CA SER A 14 -8.60 17.26 1.75
C SER A 14 -9.81 17.88 1.06
N THR A 15 -9.64 18.11 -0.23
CA THR A 15 -10.72 18.45 -1.17
C THR A 15 -11.10 17.26 -2.05
N PRO A 16 -12.39 17.06 -2.36
CA PRO A 16 -12.80 16.04 -3.31
C PRO A 16 -12.37 16.45 -4.73
N LEU A 17 -11.94 15.47 -5.53
CA LEU A 17 -11.80 15.68 -6.96
C LEU A 17 -13.18 15.62 -7.61
N LEU A 18 -13.37 16.36 -8.70
CA LEU A 18 -14.65 16.35 -9.40
C LEU A 18 -14.89 14.98 -10.04
N PRO A 19 -16.09 14.39 -9.93
CA PRO A 19 -16.37 13.07 -10.50
C PRO A 19 -16.08 12.95 -12.00
N GLU A 20 -16.27 14.04 -12.75
CA GLU A 20 -15.93 14.13 -14.18
C GLU A 20 -14.43 14.10 -14.43
N GLU A 21 -13.61 14.71 -13.57
CA GLU A 21 -12.15 14.65 -13.66
C GLU A 21 -11.64 13.25 -13.36
N VAL A 22 -12.26 12.57 -12.39
CA VAL A 22 -11.95 11.17 -12.06
C VAL A 22 -12.34 10.27 -13.23
N ARG A 23 -13.54 10.40 -13.80
CA ARG A 23 -13.95 9.60 -14.97
C ARG A 23 -13.07 9.87 -16.21
N ALA A 24 -12.62 11.10 -16.39
CA ALA A 24 -11.74 11.46 -17.50
C ALA A 24 -10.28 11.03 -17.30
N SER A 25 -9.88 10.59 -16.10
CA SER A 25 -8.48 10.27 -15.80
C SER A 25 -8.01 8.90 -16.29
N ALA A 26 -8.91 8.09 -16.87
CA ALA A 26 -8.68 6.68 -17.21
C ALA A 26 -8.38 5.77 -16.00
N THR A 27 -8.65 6.23 -14.78
CA THR A 27 -8.63 5.39 -13.59
C THR A 27 -9.72 4.32 -13.65
N LEU A 28 -9.44 3.14 -13.08
CA LEU A 28 -10.42 2.06 -12.99
C LEU A 28 -11.43 2.26 -11.85
N THR A 29 -11.09 3.10 -10.87
CA THR A 29 -11.86 3.20 -9.63
C THR A 29 -13.22 3.86 -9.83
N LEU A 30 -14.23 3.27 -9.21
CA LEU A 30 -15.59 3.76 -9.05
C LEU A 30 -15.77 4.51 -7.72
N LEU A 31 -14.75 4.51 -6.87
CA LEU A 31 -14.76 5.11 -5.54
C LEU A 31 -14.39 6.61 -5.61
N PRO A 32 -14.85 7.43 -4.64
CA PRO A 32 -14.49 8.83 -4.59
C PRO A 32 -12.98 9.01 -4.37
N VAL A 33 -12.41 10.02 -5.01
CA VAL A 33 -11.01 10.40 -4.85
C VAL A 33 -10.95 11.79 -4.21
N ARG A 34 -10.02 11.96 -3.27
CA ARG A 34 -9.73 13.24 -2.61
C ARG A 34 -8.22 13.50 -2.67
N MET A 35 -7.84 14.75 -2.49
CA MET A 35 -6.43 15.16 -2.44
C MET A 35 -6.18 15.97 -1.18
N HIS A 36 -5.20 15.55 -0.40
CA HIS A 36 -4.70 16.30 0.75
C HIS A 36 -4.07 17.62 0.30
N SER A 37 -4.22 18.65 1.10
CA SER A 37 -3.62 19.98 0.90
C SER A 37 -2.09 20.07 1.07
N MET A 38 -1.41 19.02 1.53
CA MET A 38 0.01 19.07 1.97
C MET A 38 0.94 18.28 1.03
N GLU A 39 0.78 18.53 -0.27
CA GLU A 39 1.63 17.96 -1.33
C GLU A 39 3.11 18.34 -1.14
N ASP A 40 3.38 19.57 -0.73
CA ASP A 40 4.73 20.10 -0.49
C ASP A 40 5.46 19.32 0.61
N VAL A 41 4.75 18.92 1.66
CA VAL A 41 5.29 18.12 2.77
C VAL A 41 5.58 16.68 2.32
N ALA A 42 4.69 16.08 1.54
CA ALA A 42 4.91 14.74 0.98
C ALA A 42 6.12 14.74 0.02
N SER A 43 6.19 15.72 -0.87
CA SER A 43 7.34 15.94 -1.76
C SER A 43 8.64 16.20 -0.98
N LYS A 44 8.58 16.91 0.16
CA LYS A 44 9.74 17.10 1.03
C LYS A 44 10.22 15.77 1.61
N ALA A 45 9.31 14.94 2.11
CA ALA A 45 9.66 13.64 2.67
C ALA A 45 10.36 12.72 1.65
N ASN A 46 9.90 12.73 0.39
CA ASN A 46 10.57 12.01 -0.69
C ASN A 46 12.03 12.44 -0.88
N ARG A 47 12.27 13.77 -0.97
CA ARG A 47 13.62 14.33 -1.14
C ARG A 47 14.53 13.99 0.03
N ASP A 48 14.06 14.20 1.26
CA ASP A 48 14.82 13.89 2.46
C ASP A 48 15.17 12.38 2.51
N LEU A 49 14.20 11.49 2.24
CA LEU A 49 14.47 10.04 2.17
C LEU A 49 15.49 9.71 1.08
N LYS A 50 15.42 10.34 -0.09
CA LYS A 50 16.37 10.10 -1.20
C LYS A 50 17.81 10.44 -0.79
N GLU A 51 17.99 11.54 -0.06
CA GLU A 51 19.29 11.95 0.48
C GLU A 51 19.79 10.96 1.55
N GLU A 52 18.91 10.59 2.49
CA GLU A 52 19.24 9.61 3.54
C GLU A 52 19.54 8.21 2.97
N TRP A 53 18.79 7.79 1.95
CA TRP A 53 19.03 6.55 1.20
C TRP A 53 20.38 6.57 0.51
N THR A 54 20.70 7.65 -0.20
CA THR A 54 22.00 7.80 -0.88
C THR A 54 23.14 7.75 0.11
N THR A 55 22.97 8.37 1.29
CA THR A 55 23.95 8.33 2.37
C THR A 55 24.10 6.92 2.95
N ALA A 56 22.99 6.21 3.17
CA ALA A 56 22.99 4.89 3.79
C ALA A 56 23.51 3.78 2.86
N PHE A 57 23.19 3.85 1.57
CA PHE A 57 23.48 2.78 0.59
C PHE A 57 24.58 3.17 -0.41
N GLY A 58 25.13 4.38 -0.34
CA GLY A 58 26.20 4.88 -1.21
C GLY A 58 25.76 5.17 -2.66
N LYS A 59 24.48 5.01 -2.98
CA LYS A 59 23.89 5.26 -4.30
C LYS A 59 22.43 5.70 -4.16
N PRO A 60 21.91 6.53 -5.09
CA PRO A 60 20.49 6.88 -5.08
C PRO A 60 19.60 5.65 -5.26
N PRO A 61 18.35 5.71 -4.78
CA PRO A 61 17.37 4.64 -5.04
C PRO A 61 17.10 4.52 -6.53
N SER A 62 16.81 3.29 -6.99
CA SER A 62 16.46 3.00 -8.38
C SER A 62 14.96 3.10 -8.63
N GLY A 63 14.60 3.62 -9.80
CA GLY A 63 13.21 3.79 -10.22
C GLY A 63 12.45 4.90 -9.49
N ALA A 64 11.20 5.10 -9.90
CA ALA A 64 10.29 6.07 -9.30
C ALA A 64 9.56 5.47 -8.08
N ALA A 65 9.44 6.28 -7.02
CA ALA A 65 8.57 6.02 -5.87
C ALA A 65 7.24 6.75 -6.03
N GLY A 66 6.76 7.44 -5.00
CA GLY A 66 5.45 8.10 -4.95
C GLY A 66 5.35 9.42 -5.72
N GLU A 67 6.47 10.05 -6.10
CA GLU A 67 6.44 11.30 -6.87
C GLU A 67 5.87 11.13 -8.29
N SER A 68 5.03 12.07 -8.71
CA SER A 68 4.56 12.21 -10.09
C SER A 68 4.42 13.68 -10.49
N PRO A 69 4.37 14.00 -11.80
CA PRO A 69 4.08 15.35 -12.28
C PRO A 69 2.72 15.91 -11.82
N HIS A 70 1.83 15.07 -11.29
CA HIS A 70 0.49 15.43 -10.83
C HIS A 70 0.35 15.39 -9.31
N GLY A 71 1.45 15.23 -8.58
CA GLY A 71 1.49 15.13 -7.14
C GLY A 71 1.99 13.77 -6.65
N HIS A 72 2.37 13.75 -5.39
CA HIS A 72 2.84 12.58 -4.67
C HIS A 72 1.69 11.61 -4.39
N LEU A 73 1.98 10.32 -4.25
CA LEU A 73 1.00 9.27 -3.96
C LEU A 73 0.21 9.55 -2.67
N VAL A 74 0.91 9.88 -1.58
CA VAL A 74 0.30 10.04 -0.24
C VAL A 74 -0.84 11.05 -0.17
N PRO A 75 -0.75 12.25 -0.75
CA PRO A 75 -1.88 13.17 -0.80
C PRO A 75 -3.16 12.60 -1.43
N PHE A 76 -3.05 11.69 -2.41
CA PHE A 76 -4.22 11.02 -3.00
C PHE A 76 -4.67 9.81 -2.18
N ALA A 77 -3.72 8.98 -1.73
CA ALA A 77 -4.00 7.74 -1.00
C ALA A 77 -4.48 7.99 0.43
N LEU A 78 -3.90 8.97 1.12
CA LEU A 78 -4.14 9.28 2.52
C LEU A 78 -4.67 10.72 2.65
N PRO A 79 -5.81 11.05 2.03
CA PRO A 79 -6.28 12.43 1.94
C PRO A 79 -6.67 13.04 3.29
N GLU A 80 -7.03 12.20 4.26
CA GLU A 80 -7.34 12.60 5.64
C GLU A 80 -6.25 12.17 6.64
N CYS A 81 -5.01 12.02 6.17
CA CYS A 81 -3.87 11.87 7.06
C CYS A 81 -3.79 13.09 8.00
N LEU A 82 -3.47 12.87 9.27
CA LEU A 82 -3.19 13.97 10.18
C LEU A 82 -2.01 14.81 9.65
N PRO A 83 -2.10 16.15 9.61
CA PRO A 83 -1.04 17.02 9.10
C PRO A 83 0.36 16.69 9.63
N GLU A 84 0.47 16.41 10.93
CA GLU A 84 1.71 16.06 11.60
C GLU A 84 2.25 14.65 11.24
N ARG A 85 1.44 13.80 10.62
CA ARG A 85 1.81 12.44 10.17
C ARG A 85 2.08 12.35 8.66
N VAL A 86 1.66 13.33 7.86
CA VAL A 86 1.84 13.35 6.38
C VAL A 86 3.29 13.08 5.98
N TYR A 87 4.23 13.77 6.62
CA TYR A 87 5.67 13.62 6.33
C TYR A 87 6.11 12.16 6.50
N MET A 88 5.83 11.55 7.66
CA MET A 88 6.28 10.17 7.94
C MET A 88 5.54 9.13 7.10
N CYS A 89 4.25 9.33 6.81
CA CYS A 89 3.53 8.46 5.89
C CYS A 89 4.10 8.50 4.47
N ALA A 90 4.43 9.69 3.95
CA ALA A 90 5.10 9.84 2.65
C ALA A 90 6.48 9.18 2.65
N TYR A 91 7.27 9.43 3.69
CA TYR A 91 8.59 8.82 3.88
C TYR A 91 8.52 7.28 3.86
N ILE A 92 7.61 6.67 4.62
CA ILE A 92 7.48 5.20 4.68
C ILE A 92 6.97 4.64 3.35
N MET A 93 6.00 5.30 2.71
CA MET A 93 5.47 4.85 1.43
C MET A 93 6.55 4.83 0.34
N ASP A 94 7.37 5.87 0.26
CA ASP A 94 8.47 5.92 -0.69
C ASP A 94 9.54 4.87 -0.38
N TYR A 95 9.87 4.68 0.91
CA TYR A 95 10.78 3.63 1.33
C TYR A 95 10.27 2.25 0.90
N MET A 96 8.99 1.95 1.11
CA MET A 96 8.37 0.69 0.67
C MET A 96 8.44 0.51 -0.85
N LEU A 97 8.15 1.54 -1.65
CA LEU A 97 8.20 1.47 -3.11
C LEU A 97 9.62 1.28 -3.67
N TRP A 98 10.63 1.91 -3.06
CA TRP A 98 12.04 1.71 -3.44
C TRP A 98 12.58 0.37 -2.97
N HIS A 99 12.20 -0.08 -1.78
CA HIS A 99 12.55 -1.41 -1.29
C HIS A 99 11.92 -2.53 -2.16
N ASP A 100 10.69 -2.33 -2.65
CA ASP A 100 10.04 -3.23 -3.63
C ASP A 100 10.82 -3.32 -4.94
N ASN A 101 11.30 -2.20 -5.48
CA ASN A 101 12.15 -2.19 -6.69
C ASN A 101 13.46 -2.97 -6.49
N LEU A 102 14.07 -2.88 -5.30
CA LEU A 102 15.23 -3.71 -4.96
C LEU A 102 14.84 -5.19 -4.96
N ALA A 103 13.74 -5.55 -4.30
CA ALA A 103 13.27 -6.93 -4.22
C ALA A 103 13.04 -7.53 -5.62
N ASP A 104 12.43 -6.79 -6.55
CA ASP A 104 12.23 -7.21 -7.94
C ASP A 104 13.57 -7.50 -8.63
N ALA A 105 14.58 -6.66 -8.44
CA ALA A 105 15.93 -6.90 -8.98
C ALA A 105 16.60 -8.14 -8.36
N HIS A 106 16.37 -8.44 -7.06
CA HIS A 106 16.97 -9.62 -6.42
C HIS A 106 16.32 -10.93 -6.80
N ARG A 107 14.98 -10.93 -6.97
CA ARG A 107 14.24 -12.07 -7.53
C ARG A 107 14.82 -12.51 -8.88
N GLN A 108 15.64 -11.65 -9.50
CA GLN A 108 16.23 -11.80 -10.81
C GLN A 108 17.78 -11.79 -10.80
N GLY A 109 18.45 -11.74 -9.63
CA GLY A 109 19.89 -12.06 -9.49
C GLY A 109 20.85 -11.00 -8.90
N ASP A 110 20.41 -9.80 -8.51
CA ASP A 110 21.30 -8.66 -8.15
C ASP A 110 21.70 -8.52 -6.64
N GLY A 111 21.61 -9.58 -5.84
CA GLY A 111 21.59 -9.56 -4.35
C GLY A 111 22.53 -8.58 -3.59
N VAL A 112 22.12 -7.49 -2.96
CA VAL A 112 20.77 -7.10 -2.55
C VAL A 112 20.33 -7.96 -1.35
N ASP A 113 20.77 -7.65 -0.13
CA ASP A 113 20.48 -8.51 1.02
C ASP A 113 19.22 -8.03 1.77
N LYS A 114 18.07 -8.71 1.56
CA LYS A 114 16.83 -8.50 2.32
C LYS A 114 17.03 -8.70 3.83
N SER A 115 18.10 -9.39 4.25
CA SER A 115 18.32 -9.76 5.65
C SER A 115 18.49 -8.55 6.56
N LYS A 116 19.01 -7.41 6.08
CA LYS A 116 19.30 -6.25 6.93
C LYS A 116 18.04 -5.51 7.38
N ALA A 117 17.11 -5.22 6.46
CA ALA A 117 15.85 -4.56 6.79
C ALA A 117 14.96 -5.46 7.67
N ILE A 118 14.92 -6.76 7.34
CA ILE A 118 14.20 -7.77 8.12
C ILE A 118 14.83 -7.95 9.51
N SER A 119 16.16 -7.97 9.60
CA SER A 119 16.90 -8.06 10.87
C SER A 119 16.69 -6.82 11.74
N ALA A 120 16.73 -5.62 11.16
CA ALA A 120 16.44 -4.38 11.89
C ALA A 120 15.01 -4.37 12.44
N LEU A 121 14.04 -4.82 11.64
CA LEU A 121 12.65 -4.93 12.02
C LEU A 121 12.42 -5.99 13.11
N HIS A 122 13.05 -7.16 13.01
CA HIS A 122 12.98 -8.20 14.04
C HIS A 122 13.65 -7.76 15.35
N SER A 123 14.80 -7.09 15.28
CA SER A 123 15.46 -6.53 16.46
C SER A 123 14.55 -5.55 17.18
N LEU A 124 13.95 -4.60 16.44
CA LEU A 124 13.05 -3.62 17.04
C LEU A 124 11.77 -4.26 17.57
N SER A 125 11.21 -5.25 16.87
CA SER A 125 10.05 -5.99 17.35
C SER A 125 10.35 -6.74 18.65
N ALA A 126 11.56 -7.29 18.79
CA ALA A 126 12.00 -7.94 20.03
C ALA A 126 12.16 -6.91 21.16
N ASP A 127 12.69 -5.72 20.88
CA ASP A 127 12.80 -4.63 21.86
C ASP A 127 11.41 -4.20 22.35
N LEU A 128 10.46 -3.99 21.43
CA LEU A 128 9.07 -3.63 21.76
C LEU A 128 8.37 -4.72 22.61
N ALA A 129 8.62 -5.99 22.33
CA ALA A 129 8.04 -7.11 23.08
C ALA A 129 8.71 -7.34 24.45
N GLY A 130 10.00 -7.01 24.58
CA GLY A 130 10.80 -7.16 25.80
C GLY A 130 10.58 -6.06 26.83
N GLY A 131 9.80 -5.03 26.51
CA GLY A 131 9.60 -3.86 27.39
C GLY A 131 10.86 -3.00 27.55
N THR A 132 11.86 -3.19 26.69
CA THR A 132 12.98 -2.25 26.57
C THR A 132 12.47 -1.02 25.85
N ASP A 133 12.74 0.16 26.41
CA ASP A 133 12.40 1.41 25.73
C ASP A 133 13.21 1.48 24.42
N PRO A 134 12.56 1.40 23.23
CA PRO A 134 13.29 1.42 21.97
C PRO A 134 14.02 2.76 21.78
N THR A 135 13.60 3.84 22.46
CA THR A 135 14.29 5.13 22.44
C THR A 135 15.49 5.19 23.40
N SER A 136 15.60 4.22 24.32
CA SER A 136 16.76 4.10 25.21
C SER A 136 17.96 3.56 24.42
N THR A 137 18.86 4.47 24.08
CA THR A 137 20.10 4.19 23.35
C THR A 137 21.00 3.24 24.15
N SER A 138 20.93 1.93 23.87
CA SER A 138 22.02 1.02 24.17
C SER A 138 22.97 0.94 22.96
N SER A 139 24.11 1.64 23.12
CA SER A 139 25.41 1.40 22.47
C SER A 139 25.42 0.93 21.00
N SER A 140 24.85 1.71 20.09
CA SER A 140 25.39 1.78 18.71
C SER A 140 26.20 3.07 18.61
N PRO A 141 27.44 3.05 18.09
CA PRO A 141 28.22 4.28 17.92
C PRO A 141 27.37 5.29 17.12
N GLN A 142 27.42 6.58 17.52
CA GLN A 142 26.60 7.70 17.05
C GLN A 142 26.69 8.04 15.53
N GLY A 143 27.04 7.08 14.68
CA GLY A 143 27.01 7.17 13.22
C GLY A 143 26.67 5.86 12.50
N SER A 144 26.22 4.80 13.17
CA SER A 144 25.98 3.47 12.56
C SER A 144 24.53 2.98 12.56
N GLU A 145 23.58 3.81 12.96
CA GLU A 145 22.17 3.41 12.94
C GLU A 145 21.71 3.22 11.48
N SER A 146 21.03 2.11 11.18
CA SER A 146 20.54 1.88 9.83
C SER A 146 19.41 2.85 9.49
N LEU A 147 19.18 3.08 8.18
CA LEU A 147 18.09 3.96 7.71
C LEU A 147 16.73 3.49 8.25
N GLU A 148 16.53 2.18 8.26
CA GLU A 148 15.34 1.51 8.74
C GLU A 148 15.10 1.80 10.21
N ARG A 149 16.13 1.66 11.06
CA ARG A 149 16.00 1.89 12.50
C ARG A 149 15.66 3.35 12.81
N ARG A 150 16.30 4.31 12.14
CA ARG A 150 15.96 5.74 12.25
C ARG A 150 14.50 6.01 11.87
N MET A 151 14.05 5.46 10.74
CA MET A 151 12.67 5.60 10.28
C MET A 151 11.68 5.07 11.32
N MET A 152 11.95 3.89 11.88
CA MET A 152 11.09 3.28 12.88
C MET A 152 11.05 4.08 14.19
N HIS A 153 12.18 4.63 14.66
CA HIS A 153 12.20 5.50 15.83
C HIS A 153 11.40 6.79 15.61
N ARG A 154 11.51 7.41 14.43
CA ARG A 154 10.69 8.59 14.08
C ARG A 154 9.19 8.26 14.11
N LEU A 155 8.81 7.07 13.63
CA LEU A 155 7.43 6.61 13.67
C LEU A 155 6.92 6.41 15.11
N LEU A 156 7.70 5.71 15.94
CA LEU A 156 7.39 5.46 17.36
C LEU A 156 7.30 6.76 18.17
N ALA A 157 8.13 7.76 17.86
CA ALA A 157 8.11 9.06 18.51
C ALA A 157 6.83 9.88 18.22
N LEU A 158 6.14 9.61 17.11
CA LEU A 158 4.87 10.28 16.78
C LEU A 158 3.69 9.70 17.55
N ASP A 159 3.58 8.37 17.60
CA ASP A 159 2.49 7.66 18.26
C ASP A 159 2.92 6.20 18.48
N GLN A 160 3.46 5.91 19.67
CA GLN A 160 4.05 4.61 19.98
C GLN A 160 3.06 3.44 19.83
N PRO A 161 1.82 3.48 20.38
CA PRO A 161 0.85 2.40 20.17
C PRO A 161 0.50 2.16 18.70
N ALA A 162 0.19 3.22 17.94
CA ALA A 162 -0.19 3.08 16.53
C ALA A 162 0.99 2.62 15.66
N ALA A 163 2.18 3.18 15.91
CA ALA A 163 3.42 2.80 15.24
C ALA A 163 3.77 1.34 15.50
N SER A 164 3.60 0.87 16.74
CA SER A 164 3.88 -0.52 17.10
C SER A 164 2.98 -1.49 16.34
N ALA A 165 1.69 -1.18 16.19
CA ALA A 165 0.78 -1.99 15.38
C ALA A 165 1.16 -2.01 13.89
N LEU A 166 1.52 -0.86 13.31
CA LEU A 166 2.02 -0.79 11.94
C LEU A 166 3.28 -1.64 11.74
N LEU A 167 4.25 -1.52 12.65
CA LEU A 167 5.50 -2.28 12.57
C LEU A 167 5.27 -3.79 12.73
N GLN A 168 4.30 -4.21 13.53
CA GLN A 168 3.89 -5.62 13.62
C GLN A 168 3.33 -6.13 12.29
N GLU A 169 2.52 -5.34 11.57
CA GLU A 169 2.08 -5.73 10.22
C GLU A 169 3.25 -5.81 9.23
N TRP A 170 4.25 -4.96 9.39
CA TRP A 170 5.46 -5.03 8.57
C TRP A 170 6.22 -6.34 8.82
N VAL A 171 6.34 -6.77 10.08
CA VAL A 171 6.98 -8.06 10.43
C VAL A 171 6.23 -9.22 9.78
N ARG A 172 4.90 -9.21 9.85
CA ARG A 172 4.06 -10.26 9.24
C ARG A 172 4.23 -10.29 7.72
N TYR A 173 4.22 -9.12 7.07
CA TYR A 173 4.48 -9.02 5.63
C TYR A 173 5.86 -9.57 5.25
N ALA A 174 6.91 -9.20 5.99
CA ALA A 174 8.26 -9.66 5.73
C ALA A 174 8.37 -11.20 5.80
N ALA A 175 7.76 -11.81 6.82
CA ALA A 175 7.69 -13.27 6.96
C ALA A 175 6.93 -13.91 5.78
N TYR A 176 5.76 -13.38 5.43
CA TYR A 176 4.95 -13.88 4.32
C TYR A 176 5.68 -13.80 2.97
N SER A 177 6.31 -12.65 2.68
CA SER A 177 7.04 -12.41 1.43
C SER A 177 8.21 -13.37 1.25
N ALA A 178 8.84 -13.82 2.35
CA ALA A 178 9.93 -14.79 2.31
C ALA A 178 9.48 -16.20 1.89
N GLU A 179 8.22 -16.56 2.14
CA GLU A 179 7.66 -17.89 1.86
C GLU A 179 6.87 -17.96 0.54
N SER A 180 6.74 -16.82 -0.17
CA SER A 180 5.84 -16.66 -1.30
C SER A 180 6.42 -17.11 -2.66
N PHE A 181 7.59 -17.74 -2.69
CA PHE A 181 8.26 -18.10 -3.94
C PHE A 181 7.64 -19.31 -4.65
N ALA A 182 7.49 -19.21 -5.97
CA ALA A 182 7.16 -20.30 -6.90
C ALA A 182 5.78 -20.98 -6.72
N LYS A 183 4.80 -20.30 -6.10
CA LYS A 183 3.43 -20.80 -6.04
C LYS A 183 2.74 -20.73 -7.40
N GLU A 184 2.08 -21.83 -7.78
CA GLU A 184 1.17 -21.87 -8.92
C GLU A 184 -0.28 -21.77 -8.43
N PHE A 185 -1.11 -21.05 -9.18
CA PHE A 185 -2.51 -20.84 -8.82
C PHE A 185 -3.42 -21.50 -9.88
N PRO A 186 -4.08 -22.62 -9.57
CA PRO A 186 -5.00 -23.28 -10.48
C PRO A 186 -6.29 -22.48 -10.72
N ALA A 187 -6.69 -21.63 -9.77
CA ALA A 187 -7.86 -20.75 -9.85
C ALA A 187 -7.50 -19.27 -9.62
N LEU A 188 -8.30 -18.37 -10.19
CA LEU A 188 -8.07 -16.92 -10.08
C LEU A 188 -8.25 -16.45 -8.63
N GLU A 189 -9.21 -17.02 -7.92
CA GLU A 189 -9.50 -16.72 -6.52
C GLU A 189 -8.30 -17.04 -5.61
N GLU A 190 -7.59 -18.13 -5.88
CA GLU A 190 -6.38 -18.50 -5.15
C GLU A 190 -5.22 -17.53 -5.43
N TYR A 191 -5.09 -17.07 -6.68
CA TYR A 191 -4.15 -15.99 -7.02
C TYR A 191 -4.49 -14.72 -6.25
N ILE A 192 -5.76 -14.32 -6.24
CA ILE A 192 -6.22 -13.08 -5.59
C ILE A 192 -5.98 -13.13 -4.09
N GLU A 193 -6.33 -14.24 -3.44
CA GLU A 193 -6.12 -14.43 -1.99
C GLU A 193 -4.65 -14.30 -1.64
N HIS A 194 -3.76 -14.96 -2.40
CA HIS A 194 -2.33 -14.84 -2.19
C HIS A 194 -1.81 -13.43 -2.48
N ARG A 195 -2.28 -12.81 -3.58
CA ARG A 195 -1.85 -11.49 -4.03
C ARG A 195 -2.23 -10.39 -3.04
N PHE A 196 -3.33 -10.53 -2.31
CA PHE A 196 -3.71 -9.62 -1.22
C PHE A 196 -2.59 -9.47 -0.17
N TYR A 197 -1.91 -10.56 0.18
CA TYR A 197 -0.81 -10.54 1.14
C TYR A 197 0.53 -10.18 0.49
N ASP A 198 0.81 -10.71 -0.71
CA ASP A 198 2.06 -10.43 -1.42
C ASP A 198 2.20 -8.96 -1.84
N ALA A 199 1.10 -8.31 -2.22
CA ALA A 199 1.06 -6.87 -2.51
C ALA A 199 1.03 -5.98 -1.24
N ALA A 200 1.23 -6.58 -0.05
CA ALA A 200 1.35 -5.88 1.23
C ALA A 200 0.11 -5.06 1.64
N LEU A 201 -1.11 -5.47 1.26
CA LEU A 201 -2.29 -4.61 1.46
C LEU A 201 -2.61 -4.34 2.92
N LEU A 202 -2.40 -5.31 3.81
CA LEU A 202 -2.57 -5.09 5.26
C LEU A 202 -1.58 -4.08 5.82
N LEU A 203 -0.31 -4.16 5.40
CA LEU A 203 0.70 -3.17 5.78
C LEU A 203 0.35 -1.80 5.21
N TYR A 204 -0.10 -1.73 3.95
CA TYR A 204 -0.51 -0.48 3.32
C TYR A 204 -1.70 0.16 4.05
N TYR A 205 -2.71 -0.63 4.43
CA TYR A 205 -3.83 -0.12 5.22
C TYR A 205 -3.45 0.20 6.66
N ALA A 206 -2.44 -0.44 7.24
CA ALA A 206 -1.87 -0.03 8.51
C ALA A 206 -1.20 1.35 8.43
N VAL A 207 -0.48 1.66 7.34
CA VAL A 207 0.02 3.02 7.09
C VAL A 207 -1.13 4.02 7.00
N SER A 208 -2.22 3.65 6.30
CA SER A 208 -3.41 4.50 6.21
C SER A 208 -4.09 4.74 7.57
N GLY A 209 -4.18 3.70 8.40
CA GLY A 209 -4.79 3.77 9.71
C GLY A 209 -3.94 4.51 10.72
N PHE A 210 -2.61 4.41 10.61
CA PHE A 210 -1.68 5.26 11.35
C PHE A 210 -1.89 6.73 10.97
N GLY A 211 -1.95 7.04 9.67
CA GLY A 211 -2.19 8.39 9.18
C GLY A 211 -3.50 8.99 9.67
N ALA A 212 -4.58 8.20 9.66
CA ALA A 212 -5.92 8.62 10.07
C ALA A 212 -6.20 8.49 11.59
N ALA A 213 -5.20 8.14 12.40
CA ALA A 213 -5.32 7.91 13.84
C ALA A 213 -6.48 6.95 14.21
N CYS A 214 -6.46 5.75 13.60
CA CYS A 214 -7.35 4.65 13.94
C CYS A 214 -6.62 3.33 14.26
N LEU A 215 -5.29 3.35 14.35
CA LEU A 215 -4.50 2.25 14.92
C LEU A 215 -4.18 2.48 16.40
N PRO A 216 -3.95 1.41 17.20
CA PRO A 216 -4.13 -0.01 16.86
C PRO A 216 -5.61 -0.40 16.79
N LEU A 217 -6.00 -1.43 16.03
CA LEU A 217 -7.32 -2.05 16.13
C LEU A 217 -7.32 -3.21 17.13
N SER A 218 -8.44 -3.45 17.81
CA SER A 218 -8.66 -4.68 18.58
C SER A 218 -8.91 -5.88 17.65
N PRO A 219 -8.78 -7.13 18.15
CA PRO A 219 -9.15 -8.32 17.38
C PRO A 219 -10.58 -8.28 16.83
N GLU A 220 -11.54 -7.83 17.64
CA GLU A 220 -12.95 -7.70 17.27
C GLU A 220 -13.15 -6.61 16.21
N GLU A 221 -12.44 -5.48 16.34
CA GLU A 221 -12.44 -4.41 15.33
C GLU A 221 -11.84 -4.88 14.00
N HIS A 222 -10.79 -5.72 14.04
CA HIS A 222 -10.23 -6.36 12.84
C HIS A 222 -11.24 -7.28 12.16
N VAL A 223 -11.94 -8.13 12.93
CA VAL A 223 -12.99 -9.03 12.41
C VAL A 223 -14.11 -8.23 11.75
N LEU A 224 -14.57 -7.16 12.40
CA LEU A 224 -15.63 -6.31 11.87
C LEU A 224 -15.24 -5.59 10.57
N ALA A 225 -13.98 -5.14 10.46
CA ALA A 225 -13.48 -4.47 9.26
C ALA A 225 -13.21 -5.44 8.09
N ALA A 226 -12.89 -6.70 8.38
CA ALA A 226 -12.29 -7.64 7.43
C ALA A 226 -13.07 -7.79 6.11
N PRO A 227 -14.41 -7.89 6.06
CA PRO A 227 -15.15 -8.06 4.79
C PRO A 227 -14.97 -6.87 3.83
N LEU A 228 -15.04 -5.63 4.36
CA LEU A 228 -14.87 -4.42 3.56
C LEU A 228 -13.40 -4.25 3.14
N ILE A 229 -12.47 -4.51 4.06
CA ILE A 229 -11.03 -4.44 3.79
C ILE A 229 -10.61 -5.45 2.72
N SER A 230 -11.20 -6.66 2.71
CA SER A 230 -10.92 -7.68 1.70
C SER A 230 -11.34 -7.22 0.30
N CYS A 231 -12.52 -6.61 0.17
CA CYS A 231 -12.96 -6.04 -1.11
C CYS A 231 -12.02 -4.94 -1.59
N LEU A 232 -11.68 -3.98 -0.72
CA LEU A 232 -10.78 -2.88 -1.02
C LEU A 232 -9.37 -3.37 -1.39
N GLY A 233 -8.81 -4.29 -0.59
CA GLY A 233 -7.48 -4.85 -0.83
C GLY A 233 -7.40 -5.64 -2.13
N ASN A 234 -8.40 -6.48 -2.43
CA ASN A 234 -8.44 -7.22 -3.69
C ASN A 234 -8.52 -6.26 -4.89
N ALA A 235 -9.38 -5.24 -4.82
CA ALA A 235 -9.45 -4.21 -5.87
C ALA A 235 -8.11 -3.48 -6.03
N CYS A 236 -7.47 -3.08 -4.93
CA CYS A 236 -6.20 -2.35 -4.92
C CYS A 236 -5.05 -3.20 -5.50
N ALA A 237 -4.94 -4.47 -5.10
CA ALA A 237 -3.92 -5.40 -5.57
C ALA A 237 -4.03 -5.63 -7.08
N LEU A 238 -5.24 -5.92 -7.57
CA LEU A 238 -5.50 -6.14 -8.99
C LEU A 238 -5.35 -4.86 -9.81
N THR A 239 -5.64 -3.70 -9.23
CA THR A 239 -5.36 -2.41 -9.86
C THR A 239 -3.86 -2.17 -10.02
N ASN A 240 -3.03 -2.60 -9.06
CA ASN A 240 -1.58 -2.60 -9.24
C ASN A 240 -1.20 -3.48 -10.43
N ASP A 241 -1.63 -4.74 -10.46
CA ASP A 241 -1.33 -5.69 -11.55
C ASP A 241 -1.73 -5.14 -12.94
N TYR A 242 -2.89 -4.48 -13.03
CA TYR A 242 -3.35 -3.86 -14.27
C TYR A 242 -2.38 -2.81 -14.82
N TYR A 243 -1.96 -1.86 -13.97
CA TYR A 243 -1.09 -0.75 -14.37
C TYR A 243 0.40 -1.12 -14.35
N SER A 244 0.81 -2.11 -13.57
CA SER A 244 2.20 -2.58 -13.46
C SER A 244 2.60 -3.59 -14.52
N TRP A 245 1.64 -4.16 -15.27
CA TRP A 245 1.89 -5.16 -16.32
C TRP A 245 3.08 -4.80 -17.23
N ASP A 246 3.06 -3.60 -17.83
CA ASP A 246 4.09 -3.20 -18.78
C ASP A 246 5.48 -3.05 -18.13
N LYS A 247 5.51 -2.60 -16.86
CA LYS A 247 6.74 -2.54 -16.03
C LYS A 247 7.27 -3.95 -15.79
N GLU A 248 6.41 -4.83 -15.29
CA GLU A 248 6.80 -6.18 -14.87
C GLU A 248 7.19 -7.07 -16.03
N LEU A 249 6.53 -6.93 -17.18
CA LEU A 249 6.93 -7.58 -18.43
C LEU A 249 8.32 -7.10 -18.86
N ALA A 250 8.56 -5.79 -18.89
CA ALA A 250 9.87 -5.24 -19.30
C ALA A 250 11.00 -5.70 -18.36
N VAL A 251 10.75 -5.72 -17.06
CA VAL A 251 11.70 -6.20 -16.05
C VAL A 251 11.96 -7.70 -16.25
N HIS A 252 10.91 -8.51 -16.42
CA HIS A 252 11.04 -9.95 -16.70
C HIS A 252 11.83 -10.23 -18.00
N THR A 253 11.57 -9.49 -19.08
CA THR A 253 12.31 -9.61 -20.34
C THR A 253 13.79 -9.25 -20.16
N ALA A 254 14.11 -8.19 -19.42
CA ALA A 254 15.49 -7.80 -19.14
C ALA A 254 16.27 -8.87 -18.34
N ALA A 255 15.58 -9.62 -17.47
CA ALA A 255 16.15 -10.72 -16.70
C ALA A 255 16.24 -12.05 -17.49
N GLY A 256 16.09 -12.01 -18.82
CA GLY A 256 16.22 -13.18 -19.68
C GLY A 256 14.92 -13.93 -19.95
N GLY A 257 13.78 -13.46 -19.42
CA GLY A 257 12.46 -13.99 -19.78
C GLY A 257 12.20 -15.42 -19.34
N HIS A 258 12.87 -15.88 -18.28
CA HIS A 258 12.68 -17.23 -17.75
C HIS A 258 11.53 -17.27 -16.73
N GLY A 259 10.63 -18.26 -16.87
CA GLY A 259 9.48 -18.44 -15.98
C GLY A 259 8.27 -17.58 -16.37
N ARG A 260 7.32 -17.41 -15.46
CA ARG A 260 6.12 -16.58 -15.66
C ARG A 260 6.32 -15.18 -15.09
N VAL A 261 5.73 -14.18 -15.73
CA VAL A 261 5.55 -12.85 -15.12
C VAL A 261 4.54 -13.01 -13.99
N TYR A 262 4.94 -12.68 -12.76
CA TYR A 262 4.04 -12.73 -11.60
C TYR A 262 3.11 -11.50 -11.63
N ASN A 263 2.00 -11.62 -12.37
CA ASN A 263 1.01 -10.57 -12.58
C ASN A 263 -0.32 -11.21 -13.01
N CYS A 264 -1.46 -10.69 -12.54
CA CYS A 264 -2.78 -11.23 -12.86
C CYS A 264 -3.09 -11.16 -14.37
N VAL A 265 -2.63 -10.14 -15.08
CA VAL A 265 -2.79 -10.02 -16.53
C VAL A 265 -2.12 -11.20 -17.24
N ALA A 266 -0.87 -11.52 -16.89
CA ALA A 266 -0.18 -12.70 -17.42
C ALA A 266 -0.93 -13.99 -17.10
N TRP A 267 -1.39 -14.13 -15.85
CA TRP A 267 -2.13 -15.31 -15.41
C TRP A 267 -3.42 -15.51 -16.23
N ILE A 268 -4.19 -14.44 -16.46
CA ILE A 268 -5.44 -14.47 -17.24
C ILE A 268 -5.14 -14.81 -18.71
N MET A 269 -4.14 -14.16 -19.31
CA MET A 269 -3.75 -14.44 -20.71
C MET A 269 -3.39 -15.91 -20.91
N GLU A 270 -2.60 -16.49 -20.00
CA GLU A 270 -2.23 -17.90 -20.06
C GLU A 270 -3.43 -18.82 -19.83
N LYS A 271 -4.16 -18.61 -18.74
CA LYS A 271 -5.25 -19.51 -18.32
C LYS A 271 -6.39 -19.55 -19.33
N TYR A 272 -6.73 -18.41 -19.92
CA TYR A 272 -7.84 -18.30 -20.86
C TYR A 272 -7.39 -18.25 -22.32
N SER A 273 -6.09 -18.35 -22.60
CA SER A 273 -5.52 -18.27 -23.96
C SER A 273 -6.04 -17.05 -24.73
N CYS A 274 -5.99 -15.87 -24.10
CA CYS A 274 -6.52 -14.63 -24.64
C CYS A 274 -5.44 -13.55 -24.80
N ASP A 275 -5.75 -12.52 -25.58
CA ASP A 275 -4.86 -11.38 -25.77
C ASP A 275 -4.87 -10.41 -24.57
N ILE A 276 -3.98 -9.43 -24.63
CA ILE A 276 -3.79 -8.43 -23.58
C ILE A 276 -5.05 -7.56 -23.35
N ASP A 277 -5.81 -7.27 -24.42
CA ASP A 277 -6.98 -6.40 -24.34
C ASP A 277 -8.12 -7.12 -23.64
N MET A 278 -8.37 -8.39 -23.99
CA MET A 278 -9.33 -9.24 -23.30
C MET A 278 -8.92 -9.46 -21.84
N ALA A 279 -7.66 -9.75 -21.57
CA ALA A 279 -7.19 -9.99 -20.20
C ALA A 279 -7.34 -8.74 -19.31
N ARG A 280 -7.01 -7.56 -19.84
CA ARG A 280 -7.22 -6.28 -19.16
C ARG A 280 -8.70 -6.02 -18.90
N GLU A 281 -9.57 -6.33 -19.85
CA GLU A 281 -11.01 -6.09 -19.66
C GLU A 281 -11.61 -7.03 -18.60
N LEU A 282 -11.23 -8.30 -18.59
CA LEU A 282 -11.61 -9.24 -17.53
C LEU A 282 -11.12 -8.77 -16.15
N LEU A 283 -9.89 -8.27 -16.08
CA LEU A 283 -9.31 -7.75 -14.84
C LEU A 283 -10.02 -6.47 -14.37
N ARG A 284 -10.36 -5.55 -15.28
CA ARG A 284 -11.16 -4.35 -15.01
C ARG A 284 -12.50 -4.72 -14.36
N GLU A 285 -13.24 -5.66 -14.94
CA GLU A 285 -14.53 -6.09 -14.39
C GLU A 285 -14.40 -6.72 -13.01
N LYS A 286 -13.32 -7.49 -12.76
CA LYS A 286 -13.05 -8.05 -11.43
C LYS A 286 -12.76 -6.95 -10.39
N ILE A 287 -11.92 -5.97 -10.73
CA ILE A 287 -11.60 -4.81 -9.87
C ILE A 287 -12.87 -4.05 -9.50
N GLN A 288 -13.66 -3.67 -10.51
CA GLN A 288 -14.88 -2.92 -10.30
C GLN A 288 -15.96 -3.75 -9.59
N GLY A 289 -15.97 -5.07 -9.78
CA GLY A 289 -16.79 -6.00 -9.04
C GLY A 289 -16.55 -5.93 -7.53
N TYR A 290 -15.29 -5.90 -7.09
CA TYR A 290 -14.94 -5.74 -5.68
C TYR A 290 -15.31 -4.35 -5.12
N GLU A 291 -15.10 -3.28 -5.88
CA GLU A 291 -15.51 -1.93 -5.45
C GLU A 291 -17.04 -1.81 -5.32
N ARG A 292 -17.80 -2.43 -6.23
CA ARG A 292 -19.27 -2.51 -6.12
C ARG A 292 -19.72 -3.29 -4.89
N GLN A 293 -19.05 -4.39 -4.56
CA GLN A 293 -19.33 -5.15 -3.33
C GLN A 293 -19.04 -4.31 -2.08
N PHE A 294 -17.90 -3.62 -2.05
CA PHE A 294 -17.59 -2.67 -0.97
C PHE A 294 -18.68 -1.60 -0.83
N GLN A 295 -19.08 -0.95 -1.92
CA GLN A 295 -20.11 0.09 -1.90
C GLN A 295 -21.45 -0.43 -1.38
N ALA A 296 -21.82 -1.67 -1.71
CA ALA A 296 -23.03 -2.30 -1.21
C ALA A 296 -22.96 -2.54 0.31
N MET A 297 -21.85 -3.07 0.81
CA MET A 297 -21.64 -3.30 2.26
C MET A 297 -21.58 -1.99 3.04
N TRP A 298 -20.87 -0.99 2.51
CA TRP A 298 -20.78 0.33 3.15
C TRP A 298 -22.15 1.01 3.23
N ARG A 299 -22.94 0.96 2.14
CA ARG A 299 -24.30 1.50 2.15
C ARG A 299 -25.18 0.79 3.18
N ASN A 300 -25.04 -0.53 3.32
CA ASN A 300 -25.75 -1.28 4.35
C ASN A 300 -25.39 -0.77 5.76
N TRP A 301 -24.11 -0.50 6.04
CA TRP A 301 -23.68 0.12 7.31
C TRP A 301 -24.30 1.50 7.54
N GLU A 302 -24.46 2.31 6.48
CA GLU A 302 -25.06 3.64 6.58
C GLU A 302 -26.58 3.59 6.80
N GLU A 303 -27.27 2.68 6.13
CA GLU A 303 -28.74 2.57 6.15
C GLU A 303 -29.23 1.82 7.39
N ASN A 304 -28.56 0.73 7.77
CA ASN A 304 -29.02 -0.21 8.78
C ASN A 304 -28.17 -0.17 10.07
N GLY A 305 -27.07 0.60 10.07
CA GLY A 305 -26.09 0.58 11.14
C GLY A 305 -25.09 -0.58 11.00
N VAL A 306 -24.15 -0.63 11.93
CA VAL A 306 -23.13 -1.68 12.00
C VAL A 306 -23.57 -2.69 13.04
N GLU A 307 -23.85 -3.92 12.60
CA GLU A 307 -24.15 -5.03 13.51
C GLU A 307 -22.87 -5.47 14.22
N VAL A 308 -22.94 -5.56 15.55
CA VAL A 308 -21.87 -6.07 16.40
C VAL A 308 -22.48 -7.21 17.22
N ASP A 309 -21.77 -8.34 17.29
CA ASP A 309 -22.23 -9.48 18.06
C ASP A 309 -22.38 -9.10 19.54
N ALA A 310 -23.41 -9.63 20.20
CA ALA A 310 -23.72 -9.31 21.59
C ALA A 310 -22.55 -9.61 22.55
N GLU A 311 -21.70 -10.58 22.22
CA GLU A 311 -20.51 -10.92 22.99
C GLU A 311 -19.35 -9.91 22.87
N ASP A 312 -19.40 -9.04 21.86
CA ASP A 312 -18.40 -8.01 21.55
C ASP A 312 -18.91 -6.58 21.77
N GLU A 313 -20.14 -6.44 22.27
CA GLU A 313 -20.66 -5.15 22.73
C GLU A 313 -19.72 -4.49 23.75
N GLY A 314 -19.34 -3.24 23.49
CA GLY A 314 -18.39 -2.49 24.31
C GLY A 314 -16.91 -2.82 24.11
N LYS A 315 -16.56 -3.83 23.30
CA LYS A 315 -15.17 -4.11 22.87
C LYS A 315 -14.80 -3.42 21.56
N VAL A 316 -15.79 -3.01 20.78
CA VAL A 316 -15.63 -2.43 19.45
C VAL A 316 -15.94 -0.94 19.47
N ASP A 317 -15.01 -0.10 19.01
CA ASP A 317 -15.31 1.27 18.62
C ASP A 317 -15.71 1.32 17.13
N VAL A 318 -17.03 1.28 16.87
CA VAL A 318 -17.58 1.31 15.51
C VAL A 318 -17.13 2.54 14.73
N GLY A 319 -17.02 3.70 15.38
CA GLY A 319 -16.59 4.93 14.71
C GLY A 319 -15.13 4.88 14.26
N LYS A 320 -14.27 4.24 15.07
CA LYS A 320 -12.88 3.97 14.72
C LYS A 320 -12.77 2.95 13.59
N VAL A 321 -13.59 1.90 13.58
CA VAL A 321 -13.65 0.91 12.48
C VAL A 321 -14.10 1.57 11.18
N GLN A 322 -15.16 2.37 11.21
CA GLN A 322 -15.63 3.14 10.05
C GLN A 322 -14.53 4.07 9.51
N ARG A 323 -13.79 4.75 10.40
CA ARG A 323 -12.64 5.59 10.03
C ARG A 323 -11.54 4.78 9.34
N TYR A 324 -11.19 3.62 9.88
CA TYR A 324 -10.19 2.72 9.30
C TYR A 324 -10.59 2.23 7.91
N VAL A 325 -11.84 1.77 7.75
CA VAL A 325 -12.36 1.31 6.45
C VAL A 325 -12.42 2.46 5.44
N GLN A 326 -12.81 3.67 5.86
CA GLN A 326 -12.82 4.83 4.97
C GLN A 326 -11.40 5.27 4.57
N ALA A 327 -10.42 5.21 5.48
CA ALA A 327 -9.02 5.46 5.18
C ALA A 327 -8.49 4.44 4.15
N ALA A 328 -8.81 3.16 4.31
CA ALA A 328 -8.49 2.12 3.33
C ALA A 328 -9.16 2.36 1.97
N MET A 329 -10.43 2.80 1.96
CA MET A 329 -11.15 3.13 0.72
C MET A 329 -10.42 4.22 -0.09
N PHE A 330 -9.97 5.29 0.59
CA PHE A 330 -9.19 6.33 -0.08
C PHE A 330 -7.79 5.86 -0.48
N ALA A 331 -7.16 4.98 0.32
CA ALA A 331 -5.89 4.38 -0.05
C ALA A 331 -6.02 3.56 -1.34
N THR A 332 -7.13 2.84 -1.52
CA THR A 332 -7.46 2.14 -2.77
C THR A 332 -7.72 3.10 -3.93
N SER A 333 -8.66 4.05 -3.77
CA SER A 333 -9.11 4.92 -4.87
C SER A 333 -8.06 5.95 -5.28
N GLY A 334 -7.36 6.52 -4.32
CA GLY A 334 -6.25 7.45 -4.52
C GLY A 334 -5.07 6.79 -5.23
N SER A 335 -4.70 5.57 -4.84
CA SER A 335 -3.69 4.79 -5.56
C SER A 335 -4.09 4.52 -7.00
N ALA A 336 -5.33 4.07 -7.23
CA ALA A 336 -5.83 3.82 -8.58
C ALA A 336 -5.75 5.07 -9.47
N TYR A 337 -6.16 6.23 -8.93
CA TYR A 337 -6.06 7.51 -9.62
C TYR A 337 -4.61 7.91 -9.93
N TRP A 338 -3.70 7.74 -8.95
CA TRP A 338 -2.28 8.04 -9.11
C TRP A 338 -1.59 7.09 -10.12
N HIS A 339 -1.93 5.79 -10.11
CA HIS A 339 -1.35 4.77 -10.99
C HIS A 339 -1.39 5.15 -12.47
N VAL A 340 -2.44 5.83 -12.92
CA VAL A 340 -2.63 6.18 -14.34
C VAL A 340 -1.54 7.11 -14.88
N ARG A 341 -0.92 7.91 -14.00
CA ARG A 341 0.05 8.94 -14.41
C ARG A 341 1.39 8.84 -13.70
N ALA A 342 1.49 7.95 -12.71
CA ALA A 342 2.72 7.72 -11.97
C ALA A 342 3.87 7.32 -12.92
N PRO A 343 5.03 7.99 -12.88
CA PRO A 343 6.23 7.57 -13.61
C PRO A 343 6.61 6.12 -13.34
N ARG A 344 6.30 5.59 -12.15
CA ARG A 344 6.47 4.18 -11.78
C ARG A 344 5.88 3.23 -12.83
N TYR A 345 4.67 3.51 -13.33
CA TYR A 345 3.96 2.68 -14.30
C TYR A 345 3.91 3.28 -15.72
N ASN A 346 4.24 4.56 -15.88
CA ASN A 346 4.01 5.29 -17.14
C ASN A 346 5.28 5.93 -17.74
N GLY A 347 6.41 5.91 -17.04
CA GLY A 347 7.55 6.75 -17.45
C GLY A 347 8.90 6.43 -16.82
N GLY A 348 9.15 5.19 -16.39
CA GLY A 348 10.36 4.80 -15.67
C GLY A 348 11.53 4.34 -16.56
N GLU A 349 12.69 4.11 -15.92
CA GLU A 349 13.91 3.56 -16.56
C GLU A 349 13.66 2.23 -17.29
N TRP A 350 12.67 1.46 -16.84
CA TRP A 350 12.24 0.22 -17.48
C TRP A 350 11.74 0.42 -18.92
N ARG A 351 11.26 1.62 -19.30
CA ARG A 351 10.90 1.92 -20.69
C ARG A 351 12.10 2.05 -21.63
N ARG A 352 13.31 2.19 -21.07
CA ARG A 352 14.57 2.21 -21.81
C ARG A 352 15.12 0.80 -22.06
N ILE A 353 14.53 -0.22 -21.43
CA ILE A 353 14.84 -1.62 -21.72
C ILE A 353 14.35 -1.90 -23.15
N PRO A 354 15.23 -2.34 -24.07
CA PRO A 354 14.84 -2.68 -25.43
C PRO A 354 13.72 -3.73 -25.42
N ARG A 355 12.64 -3.47 -26.16
CA ARG A 355 11.62 -4.48 -26.43
C ARG A 355 12.21 -5.47 -27.43
N ALA A 356 12.19 -6.76 -27.08
CA ALA A 356 12.61 -7.84 -27.97
C ALA A 356 11.64 -8.00 -29.14
#